data_AF-A0A1M6E1I7-F1
#
_entry.id   AF-A0A1M6E1I7-F1
#
_cell.length_a   1.000
_cell.length_b   1.000
_cell.length_c   1.000
_cell.angle_alpha   90.00
_cell.angle_beta   90.00
_cell.angle_gamma   90.00
#
_symmetry.space_group_name_H-M   'P 1'
#
loop_
_entity.id
_entity.type
_entity.pdbx_description
1 polymer ?
#
loop_
_entity_poly.entity_id
_entity_poly.type
_entity_poly.pdbx_seq_one_letter_code
_entity_poly.pdbx_strand_id
1 'polypeptide(L)' 'MGIIKQLDKRTGITYVYESKAYWDKEKKQSRAKRTLIGRIDPETGEMVPTDGRHRKTAETEEKDPDYKKLYEKLQK' A
#
# COMPACT_ATOMS: atom_id res chain seq x y z
N MET A 1 -4.73 10.12 -2.41
CA MET A 1 -5.07 8.85 -1.74
C MET A 1 -6.50 8.91 -1.23
N GLY A 2 -7.13 7.77 -0.92
CA GLY A 2 -8.44 7.72 -0.26
C GLY A 2 -8.60 6.48 0.63
N ILE A 3 -9.48 6.57 1.63
CA ILE A 3 -9.81 5.44 2.53
C ILE A 3 -11.06 4.75 2.01
N ILE A 4 -11.01 3.43 1.87
CA ILE A 4 -12.11 2.59 1.39
C ILE A 4 -12.51 1.63 2.50
N LYS A 5 -13.81 1.63 2.85
CA LYS A 5 -14.41 0.66 3.76
C LYS A 5 -15.11 -0.41 2.94
N GLN A 6 -14.80 -1.67 3.20
CA GLN A 6 -15.38 -2.81 2.49
C GLN A 6 -15.91 -3.83 3.50
N LEU A 7 -17.22 -4.02 3.49
CA LEU A 7 -17.90 -5.02 4.31
C LEU A 7 -17.75 -6.41 3.69
N ASP A 8 -17.18 -7.35 4.44
CA ASP A 8 -17.26 -8.77 4.12
C ASP A 8 -18.60 -9.32 4.62
N LYS A 9 -19.50 -9.63 3.68
CA LYS A 9 -20.83 -10.14 3.98
C LYS A 9 -20.83 -11.54 4.61
N ARG A 10 -19.73 -12.30 4.48
CA ARG A 10 -19.65 -13.66 5.02
C ARG A 10 -19.36 -13.66 6.52
N THR A 11 -18.48 -12.76 6.94
CA THR A 11 -17.98 -12.68 8.32
C THR A 11 -18.56 -11.49 9.08
N GLY A 12 -19.21 -10.55 8.41
CA GLY A 12 -19.70 -9.30 8.99
C GLY A 12 -18.59 -8.27 9.27
N ILE A 13 -17.33 -8.59 8.96
CA ILE A 13 -16.19 -7.73 9.28
C ILE A 13 -16.03 -6.65 8.21
N THR A 14 -15.91 -5.39 8.63
CA THR A 14 -15.60 -4.30 7.71
C THR A 14 -14.09 -4.08 7.65
N TYR A 15 -13.49 -4.29 6.51
CA TYR A 15 -12.07 -4.02 6.29
C TYR A 15 -11.87 -2.59 5.78
N VAL A 16 -10.74 -1.99 6.17
CA VAL A 16 -10.38 -0.63 5.80
C VAL A 16 -9.07 -0.64 5.00
N TYR A 17 -9.14 -0.06 3.82
CA TYR A 17 -8.04 -0.02 2.86
C TYR A 17 -7.62 1.42 2.56
N GLU A 18 -6.32 1.64 2.45
CA GLU A 18 -5.75 2.82 1.81
C GLU A 18 -5.70 2.59 0.30
N SER A 19 -6.20 3.52 -0.50
CA SER A 19 -6.13 3.48 -1.95
C SER A 19 -5.16 4.54 -2.48
N LYS A 20 -4.12 4.10 -3.19
CA LYS A 20 -3.14 4.95 -3.88
C LYS A 20 -3.29 4.78 -5.39
N ALA A 21 -3.70 5.84 -6.09
CA ALA A 21 -3.74 5.86 -7.55
C ALA A 21 -2.33 6.16 -8.10
N TYR A 22 -1.95 5.48 -9.17
CA TYR A 22 -0.70 5.70 -9.89
C TYR A 22 -0.93 5.52 -11.40
N TRP A 23 -0.08 6.18 -12.20
CA TRP A 23 -0.06 6.00 -13.64
C TRP A 23 0.81 4.80 -14.00
N ASP A 24 0.21 3.76 -14.58
CA ASP A 24 0.94 2.62 -15.10
C ASP A 24 1.48 2.95 -16.49
N LYS A 25 2.80 3.18 -16.59
CA LYS A 25 3.46 3.57 -17.86
C LYS A 25 3.49 2.44 -18.89
N GLU A 26 3.51 1.19 -18.45
CA GLU A 26 3.54 0.01 -19.33
C GLU A 26 2.18 -0.17 -20.00
N LYS A 27 1.12 -0.11 -19.21
CA LYS A 27 -0.26 -0.28 -19.68
C LYS A 27 -0.93 1.02 -20.12
N LYS A 28 -0.24 2.16 -19.97
CA LYS A 28 -0.71 3.52 -20.30
C LYS A 28 -2.10 3.85 -19.76
N GLN A 29 -2.37 3.46 -18.51
CA GLN A 29 -3.66 3.67 -17.88
C GLN A 29 -3.52 3.98 -16.39
N SER A 30 -4.51 4.66 -15.83
CA SER A 30 -4.59 4.88 -14.39
C SER A 30 -4.90 3.57 -13.66
N ARG A 31 -4.11 3.24 -12.65
CA ARG A 31 -4.33 2.08 -11.78
C ARG A 31 -4.34 2.52 -10.32
N ALA A 32 -4.92 1.68 -9.47
CA ALA A 32 -4.93 1.91 -8.03
C ALA A 32 -4.40 0.69 -7.29
N LYS A 33 -3.58 0.91 -6.28
CA LYS A 33 -3.12 -0.11 -5.33
C LYS A 33 -3.84 0.10 -4.01
N ARG A 34 -4.41 -0.97 -3.46
CA ARG A 34 -5.06 -0.98 -2.15
C ARG A 34 -4.17 -1.66 -1.12
N THR A 35 -3.99 -1.01 0.02
CA THR A 35 -3.23 -1.54 1.18
C THR A 35 -4.17 -1.70 2.35
N LEU A 36 -4.22 -2.88 2.96
CA LEU A 36 -5.04 -3.12 4.14
C LEU A 36 -4.43 -2.37 5.34
N ILE A 37 -5.17 -1.41 5.91
CA ILE A 37 -4.74 -0.68 7.11
C ILE A 37 -5.23 -1.41 8.36
N GLY A 38 -6.47 -1.90 8.34
CA GLY A 38 -7.09 -2.56 9.49
C GLY A 38 -8.51 -3.05 9.22
N ARG A 39 -9.21 -3.44 10.28
CA ARG A 39 -10.63 -3.79 10.28
C ARG A 39 -11.39 -2.92 11.28
N ILE A 40 -12.67 -2.74 11.07
CA ILE A 40 -13.58 -2.09 12.01
C ILE A 40 -14.17 -3.19 12.88
N ASP A 41 -14.11 -3.01 14.19
CA ASP A 41 -14.82 -3.84 15.13
C ASP A 41 -16.33 -3.54 15.02
N PRO A 42 -17.19 -4.54 14.75
CA PRO A 42 -18.62 -4.32 14.61
C PRO A 42 -19.30 -3.86 15.90
N GLU A 43 -18.73 -4.12 17.08
CA GLU A 43 -19.33 -3.75 18.37
C GLU A 43 -18.91 -2.33 18.80
N THR A 44 -17.65 -1.97 18.63
CA THR A 44 -17.13 -0.66 19.07
C THR A 44 -17.09 0.39 17.96
N GLY A 45 -17.16 -0.03 16.69
CA GLY A 45 -16.97 0.85 15.54
C GLY A 45 -15.54 1.39 15.40
N GLU A 46 -14.61 0.95 16.25
CA GLU A 46 -13.22 1.40 16.24
C GLU A 46 -12.39 0.68 15.19
N MET A 47 -11.36 1.36 14.70
CA MET A 47 -10.44 0.83 13.72
C MET A 47 -9.34 0.02 14.42
N VAL A 48 -9.47 -1.30 14.39
CA VAL A 48 -8.49 -2.23 14.95
C VAL A 48 -7.49 -2.62 13.87
N PRO A 49 -6.17 -2.40 14.06
CA PRO A 49 -5.17 -2.87 13.12
C PRO A 49 -5.24 -4.40 13.02
N THR A 50 -5.15 -4.93 11.81
CA THR A 50 -5.01 -6.37 11.62
C THR A 50 -3.66 -6.84 12.18
N ASP A 51 -3.59 -8.11 12.62
CA ASP A 51 -2.47 -8.82 13.30
C ASP A 51 -1.12 -8.83 12.55
N GLY A 52 -0.89 -7.94 11.59
CA GLY A 52 0.42 -7.73 10.97
C GLY A 52 0.99 -8.93 10.19
N ARG A 53 0.28 -10.06 10.11
CA ARG A 53 0.71 -11.24 9.36
C ARG A 53 0.96 -10.83 7.90
N HIS A 54 2.22 -10.95 7.45
CA HIS A 54 2.72 -10.48 6.15
C HIS A 54 2.79 -8.96 5.92
N ARG A 55 2.77 -8.12 6.97
CA ARG A 55 3.28 -6.75 6.81
C ARG A 55 4.77 -6.85 6.50
N LYS A 56 5.13 -6.70 5.23
CA LYS A 56 6.49 -6.31 4.88
C LYS A 56 6.71 -4.97 5.55
N THR A 57 7.56 -4.92 6.57
CA THR A 57 8.02 -3.68 7.19
C THR A 57 8.41 -2.76 6.04
N ALA A 58 7.71 -1.64 5.90
CA ALA A 58 8.01 -0.64 4.89
C ALA A 58 9.25 0.15 5.34
N GLU A 59 10.35 -0.56 5.54
CA GLU A 59 11.69 0.02 5.60
C GLU A 59 12.29 -0.18 4.20
N THR A 60 11.73 0.54 3.24
CA THR A 60 12.49 0.88 2.06
C THR A 60 12.63 2.38 2.14
N GLU A 61 13.66 2.82 2.87
CA GLU A 61 14.25 4.13 2.63
C GLU A 61 14.49 4.19 1.12
N GLU A 62 13.81 5.11 0.42
CA GLU A 62 14.21 5.49 -0.93
C GLU A 62 15.60 6.15 -0.79
N LYS A 63 16.64 5.32 -0.78
CA LYS A 63 18.02 5.80 -0.90
C LYS A 63 18.14 6.37 -2.31
N ASP A 64 18.15 7.69 -2.40
CA ASP A 64 18.41 8.44 -3.62
C ASP A 64 19.69 7.88 -4.26
N PRO A 65 19.60 7.19 -5.42
CA PRO A 65 20.77 6.55 -6.00
C PRO A 65 21.72 7.62 -6.52
N ASP A 66 22.99 7.58 -6.09
CA ASP A 66 24.03 8.48 -6.58
C ASP A 66 24.31 8.23 -8.08
N TYR A 67 23.58 8.96 -8.92
CA TYR A 67 23.59 8.83 -10.39
C TYR A 67 24.99 9.02 -11.00
N LYS A 68 25.86 9.78 -10.32
CA LYS A 68 27.21 10.07 -10.80
C LYS A 68 28.09 8.80 -10.81
N LYS A 69 28.02 8.01 -9.74
CA LYS A 69 28.77 6.74 -9.63
C LYS A 69 28.27 5.68 -10.61
N LEU A 70 26.97 5.68 -10.92
CA LEU A 70 26.39 4.73 -11.88
C LEU A 70 26.91 5.02 -13.30
N TYR A 71 26.99 6.29 -13.67
CA TYR A 71 27.46 6.73 -14.99
C TYR A 71 28.96 6.46 -15.18
N GLU A 72 29.79 6.76 -14.19
CA GLU A 72 31.24 6.48 -14.24
C GLU A 72 31.54 4.98 -14.38
N LYS A 73 30.72 4.10 -13.79
CA LYS A 73 30.86 2.64 -13.92
C LYS A 73 30.49 2.12 -15.32
N LEU A 74 29.61 2.81 -16.04
CA LEU A 74 29.17 2.46 -17.39
C LEU A 74 30.18 2.86 -18.48
N GLN A 75 31.08 3.80 -18.18
CA GLN A 75 32.10 4.32 -19.10
C GLN A 75 33.46 3.60 -19.00
N LYS A 76 33.55 2.57 -18.16
CA LYS A 76 34.75 1.76 -17.95
C LYS A 76 34.56 0.38 -18.57
#